data_AF-A0A381YA59-F1
#
_entry.id   AF-A0A381YA59-F1
#
_cell.length_a   1.000
_cell.length_b   1.000
_cell.length_c   1.000
_cell.angle_alpha   90.00
_cell.angle_beta   90.00
_cell.angle_gamma   90.00
#
_symmetry.space_group_name_H-M   'P 1'
#
loop_
_entity.id
_entity.type
_entity.pdbx_description
1 polymer ?
#
loop_
_entity_poly.entity_id
_entity_poly.type
_entity_poly.pdbx_seq_one_letter_code
_entity_poly.pdbx_strand_id
1 'polypeptide(L)'
;MGLNTHFLNPIRNLAFSPSEDERNNIPFHPTILTAAIGSGLTLSGSVNVMPATLKVNEIFRWANRISIPVAAALLVILIGITGTTKADFNTINSGIQPLEEETSDLSYVQEEHTLLTKNKKNVQEQLELLSYDTEYFQHILAITRFLSYNTPKEITMNNVSYQQGWEVKKFKKMGRDLVQLVEMEDEDKRTLRMVGDVKANAALKDRYFNNFISTLENSGLFQSVKVIFQNSQANMGSDRLQFEIKCII
;
A
#
# COMPACT_ATOMS: atom_id res chain seq x y z
N MET A 1 16.18 62.76 -62.76
CA MET A 1 15.10 63.77 -62.81
C MET A 1 15.48 64.88 -61.84
N GLY A 2 15.79 66.07 -62.37
CA GLY A 2 16.33 67.19 -61.59
C GLY A 2 15.28 67.77 -60.65
N LEU A 3 15.61 67.82 -59.35
CA LEU A 3 14.79 68.49 -58.36
C LEU A 3 14.97 70.01 -58.54
N ASN A 4 13.88 70.73 -58.79
CA ASN A 4 13.86 72.18 -58.74
C ASN A 4 14.06 72.61 -57.28
N THR A 5 15.28 73.03 -56.94
CA THR A 5 15.62 73.52 -55.59
C THR A 5 15.56 75.04 -55.58
N HIS A 6 14.61 75.60 -54.85
CA HIS A 6 14.62 77.03 -54.50
C HIS A 6 15.49 77.24 -53.25
N PHE A 7 16.29 78.31 -53.25
CA PHE A 7 17.11 78.69 -52.10
C PHE A 7 16.18 79.06 -50.94
N LEU A 8 16.11 78.20 -49.92
CA LEU A 8 15.37 78.48 -48.70
C LEU A 8 16.15 79.54 -47.92
N ASN A 9 15.61 80.75 -47.83
CA ASN A 9 16.20 81.82 -47.03
C ASN A 9 15.93 81.54 -45.53
N PRO A 10 16.93 81.12 -44.74
CA PRO A 10 16.74 80.65 -43.37
C PRO A 10 16.36 81.77 -42.39
N ILE A 11 16.52 83.04 -42.77
CA ILE A 11 16.20 84.20 -41.94
C ILE A 11 14.79 84.78 -42.21
N ARG A 12 14.03 84.22 -43.17
CA ARG A 12 12.73 84.78 -43.63
C ARG A 12 11.65 84.86 -42.56
N ASN A 13 11.72 84.00 -41.54
CA ASN A 13 10.72 83.91 -40.46
C ASN A 13 11.26 84.31 -39.07
N LEU A 14 12.42 84.96 -39.02
CA LEU A 14 12.94 85.52 -37.77
C LEU A 14 12.44 86.97 -37.66
N ALA A 15 11.72 87.28 -36.58
CA ALA A 15 11.23 88.63 -36.31
C ALA A 15 12.41 89.53 -35.89
N PHE A 16 12.91 90.36 -36.80
CA PHE A 16 13.98 91.31 -36.54
C PHE A 16 13.43 92.74 -36.34
N SER A 17 14.15 93.52 -35.52
CA SER A 17 13.94 94.93 -35.19
C SER A 17 13.62 95.81 -36.41
N PRO A 18 12.78 96.86 -36.31
CA PRO A 18 12.30 97.63 -37.46
C PRO A 18 13.30 98.65 -38.04
N SER A 19 14.54 98.71 -37.56
CA SER A 19 15.60 99.56 -38.11
C SER A 19 16.42 98.84 -39.19
N GLU A 20 16.48 99.39 -40.40
CA GLU A 20 17.22 98.85 -41.55
C GLU A 20 18.74 98.78 -41.31
N ASP A 21 19.30 99.67 -40.49
CA ASP A 21 20.76 99.77 -40.24
C ASP A 21 21.32 98.60 -39.40
N GLU A 22 20.49 97.92 -38.60
CA GLU A 22 20.93 96.79 -37.78
C GLU A 22 20.79 95.43 -38.50
N ARG A 23 20.03 95.37 -39.61
CA ARG A 23 19.75 94.13 -40.35
C ARG A 23 20.97 93.57 -41.08
N ASN A 24 21.92 94.44 -41.46
CA ASN A 24 23.16 94.06 -42.16
C ASN A 24 24.34 93.81 -41.22
N ASN A 25 24.19 94.01 -39.91
CA ASN A 25 25.25 93.91 -38.91
C ASN A 25 25.21 92.59 -38.12
N ILE A 26 24.77 91.51 -38.77
CA ILE A 26 24.77 90.18 -38.16
C ILE A 26 26.20 89.61 -38.23
N PRO A 27 26.85 89.28 -37.11
CA PRO A 27 28.27 88.91 -37.06
C PRO A 27 28.60 87.52 -37.62
N PHE A 28 27.66 86.87 -38.30
CA PHE A 28 27.83 85.53 -38.87
C PHE A 28 27.30 85.44 -40.30
N HIS A 29 28.01 84.70 -41.14
CA HIS A 29 27.65 84.52 -42.54
C HIS A 29 26.43 83.57 -42.67
N PRO A 30 25.40 83.85 -43.50
CA PRO A 30 24.15 83.09 -43.56
C PRO A 30 24.29 81.60 -43.91
N THR A 31 25.36 81.20 -44.58
CA THR A 31 25.66 79.78 -44.84
C THR A 31 25.98 78.97 -43.58
N ILE A 32 26.37 79.61 -42.47
CA ILE A 32 26.58 78.92 -41.18
C ILE A 32 25.23 78.41 -40.63
N LEU A 33 24.13 79.09 -40.95
CA LEU A 33 22.77 78.67 -40.59
C LEU A 33 22.12 77.76 -41.63
N THR A 34 22.80 77.50 -42.76
CA THR A 34 22.32 76.54 -43.75
C THR A 34 22.60 75.14 -43.22
N ALA A 35 21.58 74.50 -42.65
CA ALA A 35 21.65 73.09 -42.31
C ALA A 35 22.05 72.30 -43.57
N ALA A 36 23.19 71.63 -43.53
CA ALA A 36 23.69 70.83 -44.65
C ALA A 36 22.66 69.74 -44.99
N ILE A 37 21.91 69.95 -46.07
CA ILE A 37 20.99 68.98 -46.66
C ILE A 37 21.84 67.81 -47.19
N GLY A 38 22.18 66.87 -46.31
CA GLY A 38 23.14 65.80 -46.56
C GLY A 38 23.70 65.16 -45.29
N SER A 39 23.64 65.84 -44.14
CA SER A 39 23.93 65.29 -42.82
C SER A 39 22.76 64.43 -42.31
N GLY A 40 22.40 63.40 -43.07
CA GLY A 40 21.29 62.48 -42.76
C GLY A 40 21.68 61.34 -41.82
N LEU A 41 22.47 61.62 -40.77
CA LEU A 41 22.71 60.68 -39.68
C LEU A 41 22.04 61.24 -38.43
N THR A 42 21.13 60.45 -37.86
CA THR A 42 20.31 60.84 -36.72
C THR A 42 21.20 61.07 -35.48
N LEU A 43 21.45 62.33 -35.12
CA LEU A 43 22.04 62.67 -33.83
C LEU A 43 20.90 62.88 -32.82
N SER A 44 20.88 62.11 -31.73
CA SER A 44 19.83 62.22 -30.70
C SER A 44 19.81 63.64 -30.14
N GLY A 45 18.69 64.34 -30.33
CA GLY A 45 18.46 65.71 -29.85
C GLY A 45 18.43 66.81 -30.92
N SER A 46 18.60 66.51 -32.22
CA SER A 46 18.49 67.52 -33.30
C SER A 46 17.20 67.42 -34.13
N VAL A 47 16.78 68.54 -34.71
CA VAL A 47 15.61 68.62 -35.60
C VAL A 47 15.95 67.96 -36.94
N ASN A 48 15.23 66.89 -37.29
CA ASN A 48 15.54 66.04 -38.43
C ASN A 48 14.69 66.38 -39.66
N VAL A 49 15.33 66.82 -40.76
CA VAL A 49 14.71 67.29 -42.00
C VAL A 49 14.48 66.17 -43.04
N MET A 50 14.72 64.91 -42.67
CA MET A 50 14.61 63.78 -43.60
C MET A 50 13.15 63.40 -43.89
N PRO A 51 12.76 63.16 -45.16
CA PRO A 51 11.43 62.67 -45.53
C PRO A 51 11.10 61.34 -44.86
N ALA A 52 9.84 61.15 -44.45
CA ALA A 52 9.41 59.98 -43.69
C ALA A 52 9.68 58.63 -44.40
N THR A 53 9.62 58.60 -45.73
CA THR A 53 9.87 57.39 -46.55
C THR A 53 11.31 56.90 -46.46
N LEU A 54 12.28 57.81 -46.37
CA LEU A 54 13.69 57.45 -46.27
C LEU A 54 14.07 57.01 -44.85
N LYS A 55 13.44 57.57 -43.80
CA LYS A 55 13.66 57.17 -42.40
C LYS A 55 13.28 55.71 -42.16
N VAL A 56 12.16 55.30 -42.73
CA VAL A 56 11.68 53.91 -42.67
C VAL A 56 12.69 52.97 -43.34
N ASN A 57 13.26 53.36 -44.49
CA ASN A 57 14.25 52.56 -45.19
C ASN A 57 15.58 52.43 -44.42
N GLU A 58 16.00 53.46 -43.69
CA GLU A 58 17.19 53.39 -42.83
C GLU A 58 16.98 52.42 -41.64
N ILE A 59 15.81 52.49 -41.00
CA ILE A 59 15.41 51.55 -39.94
C ILE A 59 15.38 50.13 -40.49
N PHE A 60 14.80 49.91 -41.68
CA PHE A 60 14.81 48.59 -42.33
C PHE A 60 16.22 48.11 -42.66
N ARG A 61 17.11 48.98 -43.13
CA ARG A 61 18.50 48.60 -43.45
C ARG A 61 19.29 48.22 -42.20
N TRP A 62 19.12 48.95 -41.10
CA TRP A 62 19.74 48.60 -39.82
C TRP A 62 19.13 47.33 -39.23
N ALA A 63 17.80 47.20 -39.25
CA ALA A 63 17.09 46.02 -38.80
C ALA A 63 17.53 44.77 -39.58
N ASN A 64 17.62 44.84 -40.90
CA ASN A 64 18.02 43.70 -41.74
C ASN A 64 19.51 43.32 -41.55
N ARG A 65 20.37 44.30 -41.27
CA ARG A 65 21.80 44.07 -40.99
C ARG A 65 22.03 43.28 -39.69
N ILE A 66 21.14 43.43 -38.70
CA ILE A 66 21.24 42.76 -37.40
C ILE A 66 20.37 41.50 -37.36
N SER A 67 19.18 41.53 -37.95
CA SER A 67 18.21 40.44 -37.87
C SER A 67 18.69 39.18 -38.58
N ILE A 68 19.31 39.30 -39.77
CA ILE A 68 19.78 38.17 -40.55
C ILE A 68 20.87 37.37 -39.81
N PRO A 69 21.98 37.97 -39.32
CA PRO A 69 22.99 37.20 -38.60
C PRO A 69 22.48 36.63 -37.28
N VAL A 70 21.61 37.35 -36.57
CA VAL A 70 21.00 36.87 -35.32
C VAL A 70 20.10 35.67 -35.59
N ALA A 71 19.26 35.71 -36.63
CA ALA A 71 18.40 34.59 -37.00
C ALA A 71 19.21 33.37 -37.45
N ALA A 72 20.29 33.57 -38.21
CA ALA A 72 21.19 32.48 -38.60
C ALA A 72 21.88 31.84 -37.37
N ALA A 73 22.36 32.66 -36.43
CA ALA A 73 22.96 32.16 -35.20
C ALA A 73 21.96 31.37 -34.34
N LEU A 74 20.72 31.87 -34.21
CA LEU A 74 19.65 31.17 -33.50
C LEU A 74 19.30 29.83 -34.15
N LEU A 75 19.25 29.75 -35.48
CA LEU A 75 19.01 28.48 -36.18
C LEU A 75 20.13 27.47 -35.92
N VAL A 76 21.39 27.88 -35.93
CA VAL A 76 22.52 26.99 -35.61
C VAL A 76 22.43 26.47 -34.17
N ILE A 77 22.07 27.34 -33.22
CA ILE A 77 21.87 26.95 -31.82
C ILE A 77 20.71 25.96 -31.68
N LEU A 78 19.57 26.23 -32.31
CA LEU A 78 18.40 25.34 -32.25
C LEU A 78 18.68 23.97 -32.89
N ILE A 79 19.38 23.93 -34.02
CA ILE A 79 19.79 22.68 -34.67
C ILE A 79 20.80 21.94 -33.78
N GLY A 80 21.73 22.65 -33.14
CA GLY A 80 22.69 22.07 -32.20
C GLY A 80 22.00 21.41 -30.99
N ILE A 81 21.09 22.14 -30.33
CA ILE A 81 20.32 21.62 -29.18
C ILE A 81 19.46 20.43 -29.61
N THR A 82 18.84 20.47 -30.79
CA THR A 82 18.01 19.37 -31.31
C THR A 82 18.87 18.14 -31.64
N GLY A 83 20.08 18.34 -32.16
CA GLY A 83 21.02 17.27 -32.45
C GLY A 83 21.50 16.54 -31.19
N THR A 84 21.90 17.30 -30.16
CA THR A 84 22.38 16.72 -28.90
C THR A 84 21.25 16.01 -28.15
N THR A 85 20.08 16.62 -28.05
CA THR A 85 18.90 16.00 -27.41
C THR A 85 18.46 14.71 -28.10
N LYS A 86 18.55 14.61 -29.44
CA LYS A 86 18.28 13.36 -30.15
C LYS A 86 19.33 12.28 -29.87
N ALA A 87 20.61 12.64 -29.77
CA ALA A 87 21.67 11.68 -29.44
C ALA A 87 21.53 11.15 -28.00
N ASP A 88 21.21 12.04 -27.06
CA ASP A 88 20.96 11.69 -25.65
C ASP A 88 19.72 10.80 -25.52
N PHE A 89 18.62 11.15 -26.21
CA PHE A 89 17.42 10.32 -26.23
C PHE A 89 17.69 8.93 -26.82
N ASN A 90 18.47 8.84 -27.90
CA ASN A 90 18.80 7.55 -28.50
C ASN A 90 19.68 6.68 -27.57
N THR A 91 20.59 7.32 -26.84
CA THR A 91 21.45 6.64 -25.85
C THR A 91 20.61 6.12 -24.68
N ILE A 92 19.73 6.94 -24.12
CA ILE A 92 18.82 6.55 -23.04
C ILE A 92 17.86 5.46 -23.51
N ASN A 93 17.26 5.59 -24.70
CA ASN A 93 16.33 4.61 -25.25
C ASN A 93 17.03 3.26 -25.53
N SER A 94 18.28 3.28 -25.99
CA SER A 94 19.10 2.06 -26.15
C SER A 94 19.48 1.39 -24.83
N GLY A 95 19.54 2.14 -23.73
CA GLY A 95 19.76 1.61 -22.38
C GLY A 95 18.48 1.10 -21.70
N ILE A 96 17.30 1.64 -22.05
CA ILE A 96 16.02 1.21 -21.48
C ILE A 96 15.57 -0.15 -22.03
N GLN A 97 15.76 -0.42 -23.33
CA GLN A 97 15.39 -1.69 -23.93
C GLN A 97 15.97 -2.94 -23.24
N PRO A 98 17.29 -3.03 -22.97
CA PRO A 98 17.85 -4.18 -22.25
C PRO A 98 17.40 -4.23 -20.78
N LEU A 99 17.10 -3.09 -20.15
CA LEU A 99 16.56 -3.05 -18.79
C LEU A 99 15.12 -3.56 -18.73
N GLU A 100 14.29 -3.25 -19.73
CA GLU A 100 12.92 -3.77 -19.82
C GLU A 100 12.91 -5.29 -20.05
N GLU A 101 13.82 -5.79 -20.88
CA GLU A 101 14.05 -7.22 -21.12
C GLU A 101 14.57 -7.94 -19.85
N GLU A 102 15.59 -7.39 -19.18
CA GLU A 102 16.12 -7.92 -17.91
C GLU A 102 15.07 -7.86 -16.78
N THR A 103 14.21 -6.83 -16.74
CA THR A 103 13.10 -6.76 -15.77
C THR A 103 12.03 -7.82 -16.06
N SER A 104 11.79 -8.15 -17.34
CA SER A 104 10.88 -9.22 -17.73
C SER A 104 11.41 -10.60 -17.32
N ASP A 105 12.71 -10.85 -17.46
CA ASP A 105 13.36 -12.09 -16.98
C ASP A 105 13.35 -12.17 -15.44
N LEU A 106 13.54 -11.06 -14.75
CA LEU A 106 13.49 -10.99 -13.28
C LEU A 106 12.05 -11.10 -12.72
N SER A 107 11.03 -10.83 -13.52
CA SER A 107 9.63 -10.95 -13.09
C SER A 107 9.26 -12.39 -12.74
N TYR A 108 9.80 -13.36 -13.46
CA TYR A 108 9.65 -14.79 -13.18
C TYR A 108 10.27 -15.17 -11.83
N VAL A 109 11.47 -14.66 -11.54
CA VAL A 109 12.17 -14.88 -10.26
C VAL A 109 11.38 -14.26 -9.10
N GLN A 110 10.82 -13.06 -9.31
CA GLN A 110 9.97 -12.41 -8.32
C GLN A 110 8.69 -13.21 -8.05
N GLU A 111 8.03 -13.71 -9.10
CA GLU A 111 6.84 -14.57 -8.96
C GLU A 111 7.18 -15.86 -8.21
N GLU A 112 8.29 -16.52 -8.56
CA GLU A 112 8.77 -17.72 -7.89
C GLU A 112 9.03 -17.46 -6.39
N HIS A 113 9.68 -16.34 -6.05
CA HIS A 113 9.90 -15.94 -4.65
C HIS A 113 8.59 -15.67 -3.89
N THR A 114 7.60 -15.03 -4.52
CA THR A 114 6.29 -14.81 -3.88
C THR A 114 5.53 -16.12 -3.66
N LEU A 115 5.61 -17.04 -4.62
CA LEU A 115 5.03 -18.37 -4.55
C LEU A 115 5.71 -19.20 -3.45
N LEU A 116 7.05 -19.21 -3.41
CA LEU A 116 7.84 -19.85 -2.35
C LEU A 116 7.51 -19.30 -0.97
N THR A 117 7.37 -17.97 -0.84
CA THR A 117 7.00 -17.33 0.43
C THR A 117 5.59 -17.73 0.88
N LYS A 118 4.63 -17.76 -0.06
CA LYS A 118 3.26 -18.21 0.21
C LYS A 118 3.22 -19.68 0.60
N ASN A 119 3.97 -20.54 -0.09
CA ASN A 119 4.08 -21.95 0.23
C ASN A 119 4.73 -22.18 1.60
N LYS A 120 5.81 -21.46 1.92
CA LYS A 120 6.45 -21.52 3.23
C LYS A 120 5.48 -21.15 4.35
N LYS A 121 4.70 -20.09 4.17
CA LYS A 121 3.67 -19.68 5.13
C LYS A 121 2.59 -20.75 5.30
N ASN A 122 2.09 -21.33 4.21
CA ASN A 122 1.10 -22.40 4.24
C ASN A 122 1.64 -23.67 4.93
N VAL A 123 2.89 -24.05 4.64
CA VAL A 123 3.55 -25.18 5.32
C VAL A 123 3.73 -24.90 6.81
N GLN A 124 4.07 -23.67 7.20
CA GLN A 124 4.17 -23.29 8.60
C GLN A 124 2.81 -23.37 9.31
N GLU A 125 1.73 -22.86 8.71
CA GLU A 125 0.37 -22.95 9.23
C GLU A 125 -0.08 -24.43 9.36
N GLN A 126 0.26 -25.27 8.38
CA GLN A 126 0.00 -26.72 8.46
C GLN A 126 0.82 -27.39 9.57
N LEU A 127 2.08 -27.01 9.75
CA LEU A 127 2.92 -27.52 10.84
C LEU A 127 2.38 -27.10 12.21
N GLU A 128 1.86 -25.88 12.36
CA GLU A 128 1.23 -25.42 13.60
C GLU A 128 -0.03 -26.23 13.92
N LEU A 129 -0.91 -26.47 12.94
CA LEU A 129 -2.08 -27.35 13.11
C LEU A 129 -1.68 -28.78 13.49
N LEU A 130 -0.68 -29.36 12.81
CA LEU A 130 -0.17 -30.69 13.12
C LEU A 130 0.50 -30.77 14.50
N SER A 131 1.18 -29.70 14.93
CA SER A 131 1.80 -29.63 16.26
C SER A 131 0.76 -29.60 17.37
N TYR A 132 -0.32 -28.84 17.17
CA TYR A 132 -1.47 -28.79 18.07
C TYR A 132 -2.16 -30.16 18.18
N ASP A 133 -2.33 -30.86 17.05
CA ASP A 133 -2.85 -32.22 17.05
C ASP A 133 -1.89 -33.20 17.73
N THR A 134 -0.58 -33.02 17.57
CA THR A 134 0.43 -33.88 18.21
C THR A 134 0.40 -33.75 19.73
N GLU A 135 0.34 -32.53 20.26
CA GLU A 135 0.24 -32.30 21.71
C GLU A 135 -1.04 -32.92 22.28
N TYR A 136 -2.16 -32.75 21.58
CA TYR A 136 -3.43 -33.37 21.98
C TYR A 136 -3.37 -34.89 21.99
N PHE A 137 -2.80 -35.52 20.95
CA PHE A 137 -2.64 -36.97 20.92
C PHE A 137 -1.70 -37.47 22.02
N GLN A 138 -0.65 -36.73 22.34
CA GLN A 138 0.23 -37.05 23.48
C GLN A 138 -0.55 -36.98 24.80
N HIS A 139 -1.40 -35.98 24.97
CA HIS A 139 -2.25 -35.84 26.16
C HIS A 139 -3.30 -36.96 26.27
N ILE A 140 -3.97 -37.31 25.17
CA ILE A 140 -4.88 -38.48 25.10
C ILE A 140 -4.14 -39.77 25.48
N LEU A 141 -2.92 -39.95 24.97
CA LEU A 141 -2.11 -41.12 25.25
C LEU A 141 -1.71 -41.18 26.72
N ALA A 142 -1.37 -40.05 27.33
CA ALA A 142 -1.10 -39.94 28.75
C ALA A 142 -2.32 -40.30 29.60
N ILE A 143 -3.50 -39.77 29.26
CA ILE A 143 -4.77 -40.11 29.91
C ILE A 143 -5.07 -41.61 29.77
N THR A 144 -4.94 -42.16 28.57
CA THR A 144 -5.26 -43.57 28.30
C THR A 144 -4.34 -44.50 29.11
N ARG A 145 -3.04 -44.18 29.16
CA ARG A 145 -2.06 -44.91 29.99
C ARG A 145 -2.39 -44.78 31.48
N PHE A 146 -2.74 -43.57 31.93
CA PHE A 146 -3.12 -43.31 33.31
C PHE A 146 -4.34 -44.14 33.72
N LEU A 147 -5.40 -44.14 32.91
CA LEU A 147 -6.61 -44.93 33.16
C LEU A 147 -6.28 -46.42 33.17
N SER A 148 -5.48 -46.91 32.22
CA SER A 148 -5.09 -48.32 32.18
C SER A 148 -4.32 -48.78 33.43
N TYR A 149 -3.53 -47.91 34.05
CA TYR A 149 -2.70 -48.24 35.21
C TYR A 149 -3.42 -48.01 36.55
N ASN A 150 -4.19 -46.91 36.66
CA ASN A 150 -4.80 -46.46 37.92
C ASN A 150 -6.27 -46.87 38.08
N THR A 151 -6.87 -47.54 37.10
CA THR A 151 -8.22 -48.11 37.28
C THR A 151 -8.12 -49.37 38.15
N PRO A 152 -8.73 -49.38 39.35
CA PRO A 152 -8.71 -50.54 40.22
C PRO A 152 -9.55 -51.69 39.62
N LYS A 153 -9.25 -52.94 40.01
CA LYS A 153 -9.86 -54.13 39.42
C LYS A 153 -11.38 -54.22 39.64
N GLU A 154 -11.86 -53.56 40.67
CA GLU A 154 -13.27 -53.44 41.03
C GLU A 154 -14.04 -52.58 40.04
N ILE A 155 -13.35 -51.73 39.25
CA ILE A 155 -13.96 -50.83 38.28
C ILE A 155 -13.79 -51.39 36.86
N THR A 156 -14.90 -51.61 36.17
CA THR A 156 -14.94 -52.01 34.78
C THR A 156 -15.40 -50.83 33.92
N MET A 157 -14.59 -50.46 32.92
CA MET A 157 -14.95 -49.42 31.95
C MET A 157 -15.71 -50.05 30.79
N ASN A 158 -16.94 -49.61 30.58
CA ASN A 158 -17.80 -50.09 29.49
C ASN A 158 -17.62 -49.24 28.23
N ASN A 159 -17.44 -47.93 28.40
CA ASN A 159 -17.19 -47.02 27.29
C ASN A 159 -16.32 -45.85 27.76
N VAL A 160 -15.32 -45.51 26.95
CA VAL A 160 -14.47 -44.33 27.11
C VAL A 160 -14.43 -43.62 25.77
N SER A 161 -15.01 -42.43 25.70
CA SER A 161 -15.10 -41.67 24.45
C SER A 161 -14.59 -40.25 24.64
N TYR A 162 -13.69 -39.83 23.74
CA TYR A 162 -13.23 -38.45 23.62
C TYR A 162 -14.15 -37.71 22.66
N GLN A 163 -14.68 -36.56 23.10
CA GLN A 163 -15.65 -35.77 22.35
C GLN A 163 -15.30 -34.28 22.47
N GLN A 164 -15.66 -33.50 21.45
CA GLN A 164 -15.67 -32.05 21.55
C GLN A 164 -17.08 -31.61 21.96
N GLY A 165 -17.19 -30.88 23.07
CA GLY A 165 -18.46 -30.65 23.73
C GLY A 165 -19.00 -31.86 24.48
N TRP A 166 -20.11 -31.66 25.17
CA TRP A 166 -20.81 -32.65 25.97
C TRP A 166 -22.28 -32.72 25.53
N GLU A 167 -22.70 -33.87 25.05
CA GLU A 167 -24.07 -34.07 24.56
C GLU A 167 -25.04 -34.30 25.73
N VAL A 168 -26.00 -33.38 25.90
CA VAL A 168 -27.09 -33.52 26.87
C VAL A 168 -28.39 -33.83 26.14
N LYS A 169 -28.99 -34.98 26.47
CA LYS A 169 -30.32 -35.35 26.00
C LYS A 169 -31.37 -34.60 26.82
N LYS A 170 -31.99 -33.56 26.24
CA LYS A 170 -33.12 -32.84 26.83
C LYS A 170 -34.42 -33.25 26.14
N PHE A 171 -35.53 -33.20 26.87
CA PHE A 171 -36.86 -33.42 26.29
C PHE A 171 -37.57 -32.08 26.18
N LYS A 172 -37.99 -31.71 24.96
CA LYS A 172 -38.76 -30.50 24.71
C LYS A 172 -40.18 -30.90 24.32
N LYS A 173 -41.18 -30.32 25.00
CA LYS A 173 -42.58 -30.47 24.56
C LYS A 173 -42.79 -29.68 23.26
N MET A 174 -43.14 -30.38 22.19
CA MET A 174 -43.62 -29.79 20.94
C MET A 174 -45.06 -30.24 20.72
N GLY A 175 -46.02 -29.35 20.96
CA GLY A 175 -47.43 -29.69 20.91
C GLY A 175 -47.83 -30.69 22.00
N ARG A 176 -48.35 -31.85 21.61
CA ARG A 176 -48.74 -32.94 22.53
C ARG A 176 -47.61 -33.96 22.77
N ASP A 177 -46.52 -33.91 22.00
CA ASP A 177 -45.46 -34.89 22.03
C ASP A 177 -44.19 -34.36 22.70
N LEU A 178 -43.45 -35.27 23.34
CA LEU A 178 -42.13 -35.02 23.89
C LEU A 178 -41.09 -35.42 22.84
N VAL A 179 -40.39 -34.43 22.29
CA VAL A 179 -39.30 -34.67 21.33
C VAL A 179 -37.98 -34.60 22.08
N GLN A 180 -37.15 -35.63 21.89
CA GLN A 180 -35.80 -35.67 22.44
C GLN A 180 -34.89 -34.76 21.60
N LEU A 181 -34.39 -33.69 22.21
CA LEU A 181 -33.41 -32.76 21.65
C LEU A 181 -32.04 -33.11 22.25
N VAL A 182 -31.00 -33.20 21.42
CA VAL A 182 -29.62 -33.27 21.92
C VAL A 182 -29.07 -31.85 21.87
N GLU A 183 -28.77 -31.27 23.03
CA GLU A 183 -28.06 -29.98 23.13
C GLU A 183 -26.60 -30.27 23.45
N MET A 184 -25.68 -29.54 22.81
CA MET A 184 -24.26 -29.61 23.14
C MET A 184 -23.94 -28.54 24.18
N GLU A 185 -23.45 -28.96 25.34
CA GLU A 185 -22.88 -28.08 26.36
C GLU A 185 -21.35 -28.05 26.22
N ASP A 186 -20.70 -26.94 26.56
CA ASP A 186 -19.23 -26.77 26.48
C ASP A 186 -18.64 -27.08 25.09
N GLU A 187 -19.26 -26.64 23.99
CA GLU A 187 -18.84 -26.91 22.60
C GLU A 187 -17.38 -26.57 22.29
N ASP A 188 -16.82 -25.60 23.01
CA ASP A 188 -15.44 -25.14 22.90
C ASP A 188 -14.43 -26.03 23.66
N LYS A 189 -14.90 -26.95 24.50
CA LYS A 189 -14.04 -27.78 25.36
C LYS A 189 -13.96 -29.21 24.87
N ARG A 190 -12.79 -29.81 25.09
CA ARG A 190 -12.57 -31.25 24.87
C ARG A 190 -12.97 -31.99 26.13
N THR A 191 -13.82 -32.99 25.97
CA THR A 191 -14.35 -33.77 27.08
C THR A 191 -14.06 -35.25 26.89
N LEU A 192 -13.80 -35.92 28.01
CA LEU A 192 -13.74 -37.36 28.10
C LEU A 192 -14.99 -37.84 28.84
N ARG A 193 -15.75 -38.69 28.18
CA ARG A 193 -16.88 -39.39 28.77
C ARG A 193 -16.44 -40.79 29.17
N MET A 194 -16.60 -41.11 30.45
CA MET A 194 -16.33 -42.44 30.98
C MET A 194 -17.62 -43.04 31.54
N VAL A 195 -18.00 -44.20 31.03
CA VAL A 195 -19.13 -44.99 31.50
C VAL A 195 -18.60 -46.32 31.97
N GLY A 196 -18.96 -46.70 33.20
CA GLY A 196 -18.47 -47.94 33.79
C GLY A 196 -19.32 -48.40 34.96
N ASP A 197 -18.87 -49.50 35.55
CA ASP A 197 -19.47 -50.04 36.75
C ASP A 197 -18.41 -50.48 37.75
N VAL A 198 -18.75 -50.34 39.03
CA VAL A 198 -17.98 -50.82 40.17
C VAL A 198 -18.65 -52.06 40.69
N LYS A 199 -17.91 -53.16 40.80
CA LYS A 199 -18.35 -54.42 41.40
C LYS A 199 -17.50 -54.71 42.62
N ALA A 200 -18.09 -54.52 43.80
CA ALA A 200 -17.41 -54.71 45.08
C ALA A 200 -18.42 -55.04 46.18
N ASN A 201 -17.93 -55.38 47.38
CA ASN A 201 -18.80 -55.51 48.55
C ASN A 201 -19.63 -54.21 48.75
N ALA A 202 -20.92 -54.36 49.09
CA ALA A 202 -21.86 -53.25 49.29
C ALA A 202 -21.32 -52.16 50.23
N ALA A 203 -20.50 -52.53 51.23
CA ALA A 203 -19.90 -51.59 52.18
C ALA A 203 -18.67 -50.82 51.64
N LEU A 204 -18.06 -51.28 50.54
CA LEU A 204 -16.79 -50.75 50.00
C LEU A 204 -16.92 -50.15 48.61
N LYS A 205 -18.02 -50.41 47.87
CA LYS A 205 -18.21 -49.92 46.50
C LYS A 205 -18.09 -48.40 46.37
N ASP A 206 -18.72 -47.65 47.28
CA ASP A 206 -18.67 -46.18 47.27
C ASP A 206 -17.26 -45.69 47.59
N ARG A 207 -16.52 -46.42 48.44
CA ARG A 207 -15.13 -46.11 48.75
C ARG A 207 -14.23 -46.28 47.54
N TYR A 208 -14.37 -47.39 46.81
CA TYR A 208 -13.60 -47.62 45.58
C TYR A 208 -13.92 -46.57 44.52
N PHE A 209 -15.21 -46.25 44.34
CA PHE A 209 -15.64 -45.20 43.42
C PHE A 209 -15.07 -43.83 43.80
N ASN A 210 -15.23 -43.40 45.05
CA ASN A 210 -14.74 -42.11 45.50
C ASN A 210 -13.21 -42.01 45.43
N ASN A 211 -12.50 -43.07 45.79
CA ASN A 211 -11.04 -43.11 45.65
C ASN A 211 -10.62 -42.97 44.18
N PHE A 212 -11.34 -43.60 43.26
CA PHE A 212 -11.09 -43.46 41.83
C PHE A 212 -11.34 -42.03 41.34
N ILE A 213 -12.44 -41.38 41.76
CA ILE A 213 -12.69 -39.96 41.46
C ILE A 213 -11.56 -39.08 42.00
N SER A 214 -11.16 -39.25 43.26
CA SER A 214 -10.04 -38.50 43.82
C SER A 214 -8.73 -38.76 43.09
N THR A 215 -8.51 -39.97 42.57
CA THR A 215 -7.33 -40.29 41.76
C THR A 215 -7.37 -39.55 40.42
N LEU A 216 -8.54 -39.43 39.79
CA LEU A 216 -8.73 -38.63 38.58
C LEU A 216 -8.49 -37.13 38.84
N GLU A 217 -9.07 -36.58 39.89
CA GLU A 217 -8.94 -35.16 40.25
C GLU A 217 -7.48 -34.78 40.57
N ASN A 218 -6.75 -35.64 41.29
CA ASN A 218 -5.37 -35.40 41.68
C ASN A 218 -4.34 -35.76 40.59
N SER A 219 -4.77 -36.29 39.44
CA SER A 219 -3.87 -36.71 38.36
C SER A 219 -3.19 -35.53 37.65
N GLY A 220 -3.78 -34.34 37.71
CA GLY A 220 -3.35 -33.17 36.92
C GLY A 220 -3.60 -33.30 35.41
N LEU A 221 -4.22 -34.40 34.95
CA LEU A 221 -4.51 -34.65 33.53
C LEU A 221 -5.83 -34.04 33.07
N PHE A 222 -6.69 -33.65 34.01
CA PHE A 222 -8.02 -33.11 33.76
C PHE A 222 -8.17 -31.75 34.45
N GLN A 223 -8.78 -30.80 33.74
CA GLN A 223 -9.14 -29.49 34.31
C GLN A 223 -10.31 -29.60 35.29
N SER A 224 -11.25 -30.50 35.00
CA SER A 224 -12.35 -30.81 35.92
C SER A 224 -12.88 -32.22 35.74
N VAL A 225 -13.38 -32.79 36.83
CA VAL A 225 -14.03 -34.11 36.88
C VAL A 225 -15.41 -33.91 37.49
N LYS A 226 -16.46 -34.37 36.79
CA LYS A 226 -17.85 -34.24 37.23
C LYS A 226 -18.57 -35.57 37.08
N VAL A 227 -19.22 -36.02 38.15
CA VAL A 227 -20.10 -37.20 38.12
C VAL A 227 -21.46 -36.77 37.58
N ILE A 228 -21.84 -37.29 36.41
CA ILE A 228 -23.11 -36.96 35.74
C ILE A 228 -24.21 -37.93 36.19
N PHE A 229 -23.84 -39.19 36.37
CA PHE A 229 -24.76 -40.23 36.81
C PHE A 229 -24.06 -41.18 37.77
N GLN A 230 -24.78 -41.57 38.82
CA GLN A 230 -24.39 -42.62 39.74
C GLN A 230 -25.66 -43.36 40.15
N ASN A 231 -25.64 -44.69 40.02
CA ASN A 231 -26.79 -45.50 40.37
C ASN A 231 -26.40 -46.85 40.98
N SER A 232 -27.05 -47.20 42.08
CA SER A 232 -26.87 -48.45 42.80
C SER A 232 -28.19 -49.18 43.05
N GLN A 233 -29.19 -49.02 42.18
CA GLN A 233 -30.56 -49.54 42.38
C GLN A 233 -30.59 -51.04 42.70
N ALA A 234 -31.58 -51.43 43.51
CA ALA A 234 -31.80 -52.78 44.03
C ALA A 234 -31.87 -53.88 42.95
N ASN A 235 -32.27 -53.54 41.72
CA ASN A 235 -32.35 -54.48 40.59
C ASN A 235 -30.97 -54.88 40.01
N MET A 236 -29.88 -54.20 40.37
CA MET A 236 -28.52 -54.48 39.87
C MET A 236 -27.67 -55.35 40.81
N GLY A 237 -28.18 -55.67 42.01
CA GLY A 237 -27.41 -56.28 43.09
C GLY A 237 -26.79 -55.23 44.02
N SER A 238 -26.75 -55.51 45.33
CA SER A 238 -26.22 -54.58 46.33
C SER A 238 -24.71 -54.33 46.17
N ASP A 239 -24.04 -55.19 45.41
CA ASP A 239 -22.60 -55.21 45.11
C ASP A 239 -22.21 -54.39 43.87
N ARG A 240 -23.17 -53.78 43.16
CA ARG A 240 -22.90 -53.01 41.94
C ARG A 240 -23.23 -51.53 42.07
N LEU A 241 -22.47 -50.71 41.36
CA LEU A 241 -22.68 -49.27 41.18
C LEU A 241 -22.33 -48.90 39.75
N GLN A 242 -23.27 -48.34 38.99
CA GLN A 242 -23.01 -47.80 37.65
C GLN A 242 -22.73 -46.31 37.73
N PHE A 243 -21.84 -45.82 36.89
CA PHE A 243 -21.48 -44.41 36.85
C PHE A 243 -21.27 -43.89 35.43
N GLU A 244 -21.44 -42.57 35.30
CA GLU A 244 -21.04 -41.79 34.14
C GLU A 244 -20.31 -40.54 34.63
N ILE A 245 -19.09 -40.34 34.13
CA ILE A 245 -18.21 -39.24 34.50
C ILE A 245 -17.92 -38.41 33.25
N LYS A 246 -18.02 -37.09 33.42
CA LYS A 246 -17.56 -36.08 32.48
C LYS A 246 -16.23 -35.52 32.99
N CYS A 247 -15.18 -35.65 32.20
CA CYS A 247 -13.90 -35.00 32.45
C CYS A 247 -13.64 -33.95 31.38
N ILE A 248 -13.15 -32.77 31.77
CA ILE A 248 -12.68 -31.74 30.84
C ILE A 248 -11.16 -31.85 30.75
N ILE A 249 -10.64 -31.90 29.52
CA ILE A 249 -9.21 -32.03 29.21
C ILE A 249 -8.66 -30.66 28.83
#